data_AF-A0A835X165-F1
#
_entry.id   AF-A0A835X165-F1
#
_cell.length_a   1.000
_cell.length_b   1.000
_cell.length_c   1.000
_cell.angle_alpha   90.00
_cell.angle_beta   90.00
_cell.angle_gamma   90.00
#
_symmetry.space_group_name_H-M   'P 1'
#
loop_
_entity.id
_entity.type
_entity.pdbx_description
1 polymer ?
#
loop_
_entity_poly.entity_id
_entity_poly.type
_entity_poly.pdbx_seq_one_letter_code
_entity_poly.pdbx_strand_id
1 'polypeptide(L)'
;MALIPKSHPRAKSLLIREKLVDGFDDGIVAKEGLLAHGRGEAFDYLLGEKTTILAKKSIQAAAALLLLAKNPVISVNGNIAALSA
;
A
#
# COMPACT_ATOMS: atom_id res chain seq x y z
N MET A 1 7.29 19.23 -3.17
CA MET A 1 7.46 18.25 -2.08
C MET A 1 7.46 18.95 -0.74
N ALA A 2 6.40 18.75 0.05
CA ALA A 2 6.41 19.20 1.43
C ALA A 2 7.49 18.41 2.18
N LEU A 3 8.40 19.11 2.84
CA LEU A 3 9.49 18.47 3.58
C LEU A 3 8.90 17.86 4.87
N ILE A 4 8.38 16.63 4.79
CA ILE A 4 7.81 15.92 5.96
C ILE A 4 8.98 15.56 6.89
N PRO A 5 9.07 16.14 8.10
CA PRO A 5 10.16 15.83 9.01
C PRO A 5 10.12 14.36 9.44
N LYS A 6 11.28 13.70 9.52
CA LYS A 6 11.35 12.30 10.01
C LYS A 6 10.84 12.14 11.44
N SER A 7 10.90 13.21 12.24
CA SER A 7 10.38 13.26 13.61
C SER A 7 8.85 13.41 13.68
N HIS A 8 8.17 13.65 12.56
CA HIS A 8 6.73 13.85 12.55
C HIS A 8 6.01 12.53 12.91
N PRO A 9 5.04 12.54 13.84
CA PRO A 9 4.36 11.33 14.31
C PRO A 9 3.62 10.56 13.21
N ARG A 10 3.25 11.26 12.12
CA ARG A 10 2.57 10.68 10.94
C ARG A 10 3.45 10.63 9.69
N ALA A 11 4.77 10.76 9.83
CA ALA A 11 5.68 10.85 8.69
C ALA A 11 5.45 9.72 7.66
N LYS A 12 5.26 8.48 8.13
CA LYS A 12 5.02 7.32 7.27
C LYS A 12 3.74 7.44 6.44
N SER A 13 2.59 7.74 7.05
CA SER A 13 1.31 7.89 6.33
C SER A 13 1.40 9.03 5.31
N LEU A 14 1.98 10.18 5.70
CA LEU A 14 2.13 11.33 4.81
C LEU A 14 3.04 11.02 3.61
N LEU A 15 4.17 10.33 3.82
CA LEU A 15 5.05 9.94 2.72
C LEU A 15 4.39 8.97 1.73
N ILE A 16 3.54 8.07 2.22
CA ILE A 16 2.78 7.14 1.37
C ILE A 16 1.77 7.90 0.50
N ARG A 17 1.11 8.93 1.07
CA ARG A 17 0.20 9.80 0.30
C ARG A 17 0.92 10.55 -0.81
N GLU A 18 2.07 11.15 -0.51
CA GLU A 18 2.87 11.86 -1.52
C GLU A 18 3.27 10.92 -2.66
N LYS A 19 3.70 9.68 -2.37
CA LYS A 19 4.01 8.68 -3.42
C LYS A 19 2.83 8.39 -4.35
N LEU A 20 1.59 8.40 -3.84
CA LEU A 20 0.43 8.22 -4.69
C LEU A 20 0.07 9.46 -5.50
N VAL A 21 0.30 10.66 -4.95
CA VAL A 21 0.15 11.90 -5.71
C VAL A 21 1.17 11.94 -6.84
N ASP A 22 2.44 11.66 -6.54
CA ASP A 22 3.51 11.55 -7.54
C ASP A 22 3.13 10.51 -8.61
N GLY A 23 2.67 9.32 -8.20
CA GLY A 23 2.21 8.29 -9.13
C GLY A 23 0.98 8.68 -9.96
N PHE A 24 0.11 9.56 -9.46
CA PHE A 24 -1.00 10.11 -10.23
C PHE A 24 -0.52 11.14 -11.24
N ASP A 25 0.37 12.04 -10.83
CA ASP A 25 0.97 13.07 -11.68
C ASP A 25 1.81 12.43 -12.82
N ASP A 26 2.44 11.29 -12.56
CA ASP A 26 3.17 10.48 -13.53
C ASP A 26 2.25 9.61 -14.44
N GLY A 27 0.93 9.67 -14.25
CA GLY A 27 -0.05 8.92 -15.05
C GLY A 27 -0.13 7.42 -14.74
N ILE A 28 0.49 6.95 -13.65
CA ILE A 28 0.50 5.56 -13.20
C ILE A 28 -0.80 5.24 -12.42
N VAL A 29 -1.23 6.17 -11.58
CA VAL A 29 -2.41 6.02 -10.71
C VAL A 29 -3.60 6.75 -11.32
N ALA A 30 -4.77 6.11 -11.35
CA ALA A 30 -6.01 6.78 -11.74
C ALA A 30 -6.52 7.67 -10.60
N LYS A 31 -7.37 8.67 -10.91
CA LYS A 31 -7.94 9.57 -9.90
C LYS A 31 -8.70 8.81 -8.80
N GLU A 32 -9.43 7.77 -9.16
CA GLU A 32 -10.15 6.87 -8.26
C GLU A 32 -9.20 6.08 -7.35
N GLY A 33 -7.94 5.89 -7.77
CA GLY A 33 -6.87 5.27 -7.00
C GLY A 33 -6.48 6.10 -5.77
N LEU A 34 -6.49 7.43 -5.87
CA LEU A 34 -6.26 8.32 -4.73
C LEU A 34 -7.38 8.17 -3.69
N LEU A 35 -8.63 8.13 -4.14
CA LEU A 35 -9.80 7.92 -3.27
C LEU A 35 -9.78 6.52 -2.64
N ALA A 36 -9.34 5.51 -3.39
CA ALA A 36 -9.20 4.15 -2.89
C ALA A 36 -8.17 4.05 -1.76
N HIS A 37 -7.07 4.81 -1.86
CA HIS A 37 -6.08 4.85 -0.79
C HIS A 37 -6.63 5.46 0.49
N GLY A 38 -7.36 6.58 0.41
CA GLY A 38 -8.00 7.18 1.58
C GLY A 38 -8.96 6.22 2.31
N ARG A 39 -9.68 5.37 1.57
CA ARG A 39 -10.49 4.29 2.17
C ARG A 39 -9.63 3.24 2.88
N GLY A 40 -8.51 2.86 2.28
CA GLY A 40 -7.54 1.94 2.89
C GLY A 40 -6.95 2.49 4.19
N GLU A 41 -6.54 3.76 4.20
CA GLU A 41 -6.03 4.42 5.41
C GLU A 41 -7.08 4.45 6.52
N ALA A 42 -8.35 4.71 6.20
CA ALA A 42 -9.44 4.68 7.19
C ALA A 42 -9.51 3.33 7.93
N PHE A 43 -9.36 2.21 7.22
CA PHE A 43 -9.28 0.89 7.87
C PHE A 43 -7.96 0.68 8.61
N ASP A 44 -6.85 1.19 8.09
CA ASP A 44 -5.54 1.06 8.77
C ASP A 44 -5.55 1.75 10.14
N TYR A 45 -6.23 2.91 10.28
CA TYR A 45 -6.46 3.54 11.58
C TYR A 45 -7.21 2.62 12.56
N LEU A 46 -8.28 1.96 12.10
CA LEU A 46 -9.06 1.04 12.93
C LEU A 46 -8.25 -0.20 13.34
N LEU A 47 -7.31 -0.62 12.50
CA LEU A 47 -6.43 -1.78 12.74
C LEU A 47 -5.14 -1.42 13.52
N GLY A 48 -4.93 -0.13 13.80
CA GLY A 48 -3.79 0.38 14.56
C GLY A 48 -2.49 0.48 13.76
N GLU A 49 -2.59 0.69 12.44
CA GLU A 49 -1.48 0.99 11.52
C GLU A 49 -0.34 -0.04 11.58
N LYS A 50 -0.69 -1.32 11.78
CA LYS A 50 0.27 -2.42 11.96
C LYS A 50 -0.23 -3.73 11.37
N THR A 51 0.71 -4.59 10.98
CA THR A 51 0.38 -5.94 10.53
C THR A 51 -0.13 -6.78 11.70
N THR A 52 -1.42 -7.11 11.67
CA THR A 52 -2.08 -7.93 12.71
C THR A 52 -1.59 -9.39 12.69
N ILE A 53 -1.84 -10.11 13.78
CA ILE A 53 -1.49 -11.55 13.89
C ILE A 53 -2.23 -12.37 12.82
N LEU A 54 -3.50 -12.05 12.56
CA LEU A 54 -4.29 -12.69 11.52
C LEU A 54 -3.70 -12.41 10.13
N ALA A 55 -3.34 -11.15 9.84
CA ALA A 55 -2.69 -10.79 8.58
C ALA A 55 -1.36 -11.53 8.39
N LYS A 56 -0.52 -11.66 9.43
CA LYS A 56 0.73 -12.44 9.36
C LYS A 56 0.48 -13.91 9.01
N LYS A 57 -0.52 -14.55 9.62
CA LYS A 57 -0.90 -15.94 9.30
C LYS A 57 -1.38 -16.08 7.85
N SER A 58 -2.21 -15.15 7.37
CA SER A 58 -2.67 -15.14 5.98
C SER A 58 -1.54 -14.94 4.98
N ILE A 59 -0.57 -14.06 5.29
CA ILE A 59 0.63 -13.85 4.46
C ILE A 59 1.45 -15.14 4.33
N GLN A 60 1.68 -15.85 5.44
CA GLN A 60 2.40 -17.13 5.42
C GLN A 60 1.69 -18.18 4.55
N ALA A 61 0.37 -18.29 4.68
CA ALA A 61 -0.43 -19.22 3.87
C ALA A 61 -0.41 -18.85 2.37
N ALA A 62 -0.54 -17.56 2.04
CA ALA A 62 -0.47 -17.08 0.66
C ALA A 62 0.91 -17.32 0.04
N ALA A 63 1.99 -17.10 0.80
CA ALA A 63 3.36 -17.37 0.35
C ALA A 63 3.56 -18.88 0.04
N ALA A 64 3.08 -19.77 0.92
CA ALA A 64 3.13 -21.21 0.67
C ALA A 64 2.33 -21.60 -0.58
N LEU A 65 1.13 -21.02 -0.76
CA LEU A 65 0.31 -21.26 -1.95
C LEU A 65 1.02 -20.83 -3.24
N LEU A 66 1.66 -19.67 -3.25
CA LEU A 66 2.43 -19.20 -4.41
C LEU A 66 3.62 -20.11 -4.72
N LEU A 67 4.34 -20.59 -3.71
CA LEU A 67 5.49 -21.50 -3.88
C LEU A 67 5.08 -22.88 -4.43
N LEU A 68 3.88 -23.36 -4.06
CA LEU A 68 3.37 -24.67 -4.49
C LEU A 68 2.63 -24.61 -5.84
N ALA A 69 2.31 -23.41 -6.33
CA ALA A 69 1.58 -23.25 -7.58
C ALA A 69 2.48 -23.56 -8.80
N LYS A 70 1.89 -24.19 -9.84
CA LYS A 70 2.60 -24.47 -11.09
C LYS A 70 2.88 -23.23 -11.92
N ASN A 71 1.92 -22.30 -11.96
CA ASN A 71 2.01 -21.06 -12.75
C ASN A 71 1.44 -19.88 -11.91
N PRO A 72 2.12 -19.47 -10.83
CA PRO A 72 1.66 -18.34 -10.03
C PRO A 72 1.75 -17.03 -10.83
N VAL A 73 0.74 -16.17 -10.70
CA VAL A 73 0.69 -14.85 -11.35
C VAL A 73 0.35 -13.81 -10.30
N ILE A 74 1.08 -12.68 -10.31
CA ILE A 74 0.82 -11.51 -9.46
C ILE A 74 0.30 -10.39 -10.36
N SER A 75 -0.90 -9.89 -10.06
CA SER A 75 -1.48 -8.75 -10.78
C SER A 75 -0.97 -7.43 -10.20
N VAL A 76 -0.71 -6.45 -11.07
CA VAL A 76 -0.22 -5.12 -10.70
C VAL A 76 -1.15 -4.07 -11.30
N ASN A 77 -1.63 -3.15 -10.47
CA ASN A 77 -2.39 -1.97 -10.88
C ASN A 77 -1.61 -0.68 -10.52
N GLY A 78 -2.17 0.49 -10.87
CA GLY A 78 -1.53 1.78 -10.61
C GLY A 78 -1.14 2.02 -9.16
N ASN A 79 -2.04 1.75 -8.19
CA ASN A 79 -1.74 1.91 -6.77
C ASN A 79 -0.62 0.98 -6.29
N ILE A 80 -0.58 -0.27 -6.78
CA ILE A 80 0.51 -1.21 -6.45
C ILE A 80 1.82 -0.70 -7.04
N ALA A 81 1.82 -0.28 -8.30
CA ALA A 81 3.00 0.25 -8.98
C ALA A 81 3.56 1.51 -8.26
N ALA A 82 2.71 2.43 -7.83
CA ALA A 82 3.17 3.63 -7.12
C ALA A 82 3.70 3.37 -5.69
N LEU A 83 3.22 2.31 -5.02
CA LEU A 83 3.53 2.08 -3.60
C LEU A 83 4.55 0.98 -3.35
N SER A 84 4.71 0.05 -4.29
CA SER A 84 5.43 -1.22 -4.08
C SER A 84 6.22 -1.67 -5.32
N ALA A 85 6.52 -0.75 -6.25
CA ALA A 85 7.51 -0.96 -7.29
C ALA A 85 8.94 -0.98 -6.74
#